data_AF-A0A2P5AUW3-F1
#
_entry.id   AF-A0A2P5AUW3-F1
#
_cell.length_a   1.000
_cell.length_b   1.000
_cell.length_c   1.000
_cell.angle_alpha   90.00
_cell.angle_beta   90.00
_cell.angle_gamma   90.00
#
_symmetry.space_group_name_H-M   'P 1'
#
loop_
_entity.id
_entity.type
_entity.pdbx_description
1 polymer ?
#
loop_
_entity_poly.entity_id
_entity_poly.type
_entity_poly.pdbx_seq_one_letter_code
_entity_poly.pdbx_strand_id
1 'polypeptide(L)'
;MAETMEKPEKVTEREEAEEELSFEELGLDPRLTRALLKKGIQKPTPIQRVAIPLVLEGKDVVARAKTGSGKTFAYLVPLLQKLFADVARTKLAPSAFVLVPTRELCQQVYAEVLSLIELCRVQLKAVQLTSKMPDSELRNALAGPPDILISTPACIPKCMSVGVLQSTFISGSLEILVLDEADLLLSYGYEEDIKALTPHIPKHCQCLLMSATSSDDVEKLKKLILHNPFILTLPEVGDVKDDIIPKNVQQFWVRIMVLLF
;
A
#
# COMPACT_ATOMS: atom_id res chain seq x y z
N MET A 1 -46.72 52.33 8.63
CA MET A 1 -45.79 52.84 7.61
C MET A 1 -44.42 52.29 7.95
N ALA A 2 -43.78 51.65 6.96
CA ALA A 2 -42.41 51.11 6.94
C ALA A 2 -42.10 49.89 7.84
N GLU A 3 -42.31 48.69 7.27
CA GLU A 3 -41.47 47.53 7.54
C GLU A 3 -40.02 47.88 7.21
N THR A 4 -39.10 47.68 8.15
CA THR A 4 -37.67 47.85 7.90
C THR A 4 -37.11 46.45 7.62
N MET A 5 -36.79 46.18 6.36
CA MET A 5 -36.09 44.96 5.95
C MET A 5 -34.64 45.04 6.45
N GLU A 6 -34.32 44.29 7.50
CA GLU A 6 -32.93 43.93 7.78
C GLU A 6 -32.51 42.81 6.82
N LYS A 7 -31.50 43.09 6.01
CA LYS A 7 -30.86 42.11 5.11
C LYS A 7 -30.14 41.06 5.95
N PRO A 8 -30.25 39.76 5.65
CA PRO A 8 -29.43 38.77 6.32
C PRO A 8 -27.96 38.96 5.88
N GLU A 9 -27.08 38.99 6.86
CA GLU A 9 -25.63 39.00 6.68
C GLU A 9 -25.21 37.77 5.84
N LYS A 10 -24.43 38.03 4.79
CA LYS A 10 -23.74 36.99 4.03
C LYS A 10 -22.71 36.34 4.95
N VAL A 11 -23.05 35.18 5.49
CA VAL A 11 -22.05 34.23 6.00
C VAL A 11 -21.21 33.81 4.79
N THR A 12 -19.96 34.26 4.76
CA THR A 12 -18.97 33.86 3.77
C THR A 12 -18.68 32.38 3.95
N GLU A 13 -19.32 31.56 3.11
CA GLU A 13 -18.87 30.20 2.82
C GLU A 13 -17.42 30.31 2.34
N ARG A 14 -16.47 29.92 3.19
CA ARG A 14 -15.10 29.67 2.74
C ARG A 14 -15.15 28.41 1.90
N GLU A 15 -15.26 28.58 0.59
CA GLU A 15 -14.92 27.57 -0.40
C GLU A 15 -13.44 27.22 -0.21
N GLU A 16 -13.15 26.16 0.54
CA GLU A 16 -11.82 25.54 0.53
C GLU A 16 -11.63 24.89 -0.84
N ALA A 17 -11.00 25.63 -1.76
CA ALA A 17 -10.48 25.07 -2.99
C ALA A 17 -9.52 23.92 -2.62
N GLU A 18 -9.86 22.69 -3.00
CA GLU A 18 -8.98 21.54 -2.85
C GLU A 18 -7.65 21.87 -3.54
N GLU A 19 -6.57 22.08 -2.76
CA GLU A 19 -5.24 22.25 -3.32
C GLU A 19 -4.89 21.01 -4.15
N GLU A 20 -4.77 21.19 -5.46
CA GLU A 20 -4.40 20.14 -6.41
C GLU A 20 -2.90 19.83 -6.29
N LEU A 21 -2.52 19.11 -5.23
CA LEU A 21 -1.15 18.67 -5.01
C LEU A 21 -0.66 17.79 -6.18
N SER A 22 0.53 18.08 -6.67
CA SER A 22 1.30 17.28 -7.63
C SER A 22 2.07 16.14 -6.93
N PHE A 23 2.54 15.16 -7.70
CA PHE A 23 3.38 14.08 -7.16
C PHE A 23 4.73 14.58 -6.63
N GLU A 24 5.29 15.62 -7.24
CA GLU A 24 6.50 16.30 -6.77
C GLU A 24 6.30 16.91 -5.37
N GLU A 25 5.16 17.56 -5.13
CA GLU A 25 4.82 18.15 -3.83
C GLU A 25 4.59 17.10 -2.74
N LEU A 26 4.30 15.85 -3.11
CA LEU A 26 4.26 14.71 -2.17
C LEU A 26 5.65 14.18 -1.79
N GLY A 27 6.74 14.78 -2.30
CA GLY A 27 8.11 14.39 -1.97
C GLY A 27 8.63 13.19 -2.79
N LEU A 28 8.05 12.94 -3.96
CA LEU A 28 8.48 11.85 -4.83
C LEU A 28 9.72 12.18 -5.66
N ASP A 29 10.56 11.17 -5.86
CA ASP A 29 11.74 11.21 -6.72
C ASP A 29 11.31 11.54 -8.16
N PRO A 30 11.98 12.48 -8.84
CA PRO A 30 11.62 12.87 -10.21
C PRO A 30 11.54 11.70 -11.21
N ARG A 31 12.25 10.58 -10.98
CA ARG A 31 12.15 9.36 -11.79
C ARG A 31 10.75 8.74 -11.68
N LEU A 32 10.22 8.65 -10.46
CA LEU A 32 8.88 8.10 -10.22
C LEU A 32 7.81 9.02 -10.80
N THR A 33 7.93 10.33 -10.60
CA THR A 33 6.93 11.24 -11.16
C THR A 33 6.89 11.18 -12.69
N ARG A 34 8.04 11.18 -13.36
CA ARG A 34 8.09 10.96 -14.82
C ARG A 34 7.53 9.61 -15.25
N ALA A 35 7.74 8.56 -14.47
CA ALA A 35 7.18 7.24 -14.76
C ALA A 35 5.65 7.24 -14.66
N LEU A 36 5.09 7.87 -13.61
CA LEU A 36 3.65 8.04 -13.43
C LEU A 36 3.02 8.84 -14.57
N LEU A 37 3.64 9.96 -14.97
CA LEU A 37 3.20 10.76 -16.11
C LEU A 37 3.18 9.96 -17.42
N LYS A 38 4.21 9.16 -17.70
CA LYS A 38 4.26 8.27 -18.89
C LYS A 38 3.20 7.18 -18.86
N LYS A 39 2.76 6.76 -17.68
CA LYS A 39 1.62 5.84 -17.50
C LYS A 39 0.26 6.54 -17.58
N GLY A 40 0.24 7.85 -17.84
CA GLY A 40 -1.00 8.64 -17.93
C GLY A 40 -1.56 9.07 -16.57
N ILE A 41 -0.82 8.87 -15.47
CA ILE A 41 -1.24 9.26 -14.12
C ILE A 41 -0.71 10.67 -13.85
N GLN A 42 -1.57 11.66 -14.12
CA GLN A 42 -1.17 13.06 -14.09
C GLN A 42 -1.15 13.68 -12.69
N LYS A 43 -2.08 13.27 -11.83
CA LYS A 43 -2.25 13.82 -10.47
C LYS A 43 -2.48 12.70 -9.46
N PRO A 44 -2.02 12.87 -8.20
CA PRO A 44 -2.31 11.93 -7.14
C PRO A 44 -3.81 11.88 -6.82
N THR A 45 -4.34 10.67 -6.70
CA THR A 45 -5.70 10.45 -6.20
C THR A 45 -5.79 10.83 -4.70
N PRO A 46 -7.00 11.05 -4.15
CA PRO A 46 -7.16 11.38 -2.73
C PRO A 46 -6.44 10.42 -1.77
N ILE A 47 -6.45 9.11 -2.03
CA ILE A 47 -5.75 8.14 -1.17
C ILE A 47 -4.23 8.31 -1.28
N GLN A 48 -3.73 8.61 -2.48
CA GLN A 48 -2.31 8.79 -2.75
C GLN A 48 -1.77 10.06 -2.08
N ARG A 49 -2.53 11.18 -2.12
CA ARG A 49 -2.13 12.46 -1.49
C ARG A 49 -1.81 12.30 -0.01
N VAL A 50 -2.56 11.46 0.70
CA VAL A 50 -2.38 11.24 2.14
C VAL A 50 -1.46 10.07 2.43
N ALA A 51 -1.62 8.94 1.74
CA ALA A 51 -0.84 7.74 2.01
C ALA A 51 0.63 7.88 1.61
N ILE A 52 0.94 8.49 0.46
CA ILE A 52 2.32 8.55 -0.05
C ILE A 52 3.26 9.24 0.95
N PRO A 53 2.96 10.46 1.45
CA PRO A 53 3.81 11.12 2.44
C PRO A 53 4.00 10.28 3.72
N LEU A 54 2.92 9.68 4.24
CA LEU A 54 2.98 8.84 5.44
C LEU A 54 3.89 7.61 5.24
N VAL A 55 3.81 6.97 4.08
CA VAL A 55 4.66 5.82 3.75
C VAL A 55 6.11 6.26 3.58
N LEU A 56 6.38 7.42 2.96
CA LEU A 56 7.74 7.98 2.84
C LEU A 56 8.35 8.33 4.20
N GLU A 57 7.54 8.77 5.15
CA GLU A 57 7.95 9.01 6.55
C GLU A 57 8.24 7.71 7.33
N GLY A 58 8.02 6.54 6.74
CA GLY A 58 8.27 5.24 7.38
C GLY A 58 7.15 4.79 8.32
N LYS A 59 5.97 5.41 8.28
CA LYS A 59 4.84 5.01 9.12
C LYS A 59 4.17 3.75 8.60
N ASP A 60 3.70 2.93 9.53
CA ASP A 60 2.72 1.89 9.23
C ASP A 60 1.39 2.53 8.84
N VAL A 61 0.72 2.01 7.80
CA VAL A 61 -0.52 2.59 7.27
C VAL A 61 -1.57 1.52 7.04
N VAL A 62 -2.78 1.77 7.51
CA VAL A 62 -4.01 1.09 7.11
C VAL A 62 -4.78 2.02 6.18
N ALA A 63 -4.82 1.72 4.88
CA ALA A 63 -5.54 2.51 3.89
C ALA A 63 -6.84 1.81 3.46
N ARG A 64 -7.98 2.43 3.79
CA ARG A 64 -9.33 1.95 3.47
C ARG A 64 -9.93 2.80 2.37
N ALA A 65 -10.10 2.21 1.19
CA ALA A 65 -10.76 2.85 0.06
C ALA A 65 -11.22 1.81 -0.96
N LYS A 66 -12.29 2.08 -1.70
CA LYS A 66 -12.82 1.18 -2.74
C LYS A 66 -11.79 0.82 -3.82
N THR A 67 -12.03 -0.26 -4.56
CA THR A 67 -11.24 -0.62 -5.75
C THR A 67 -11.29 0.49 -6.79
N GLY A 68 -10.17 0.71 -7.50
CA GLY A 68 -10.02 1.81 -8.46
C GLY A 68 -9.68 3.17 -7.83
N SER A 69 -9.60 3.28 -6.50
CA SER A 69 -9.19 4.54 -5.82
C SER A 69 -7.70 4.88 -5.95
N GLY A 70 -6.89 3.97 -6.51
CA GLY A 70 -5.44 4.18 -6.70
C GLY A 70 -4.55 3.65 -5.56
N LYS A 71 -5.08 2.78 -4.68
CA LYS A 71 -4.33 2.14 -3.57
C LYS A 71 -3.02 1.50 -4.01
N THR A 72 -3.00 0.83 -5.16
CA THR A 72 -1.81 0.15 -5.68
C THR A 72 -0.62 1.08 -5.81
N PHE A 73 -0.77 2.23 -6.48
CA PHE A 73 0.30 3.22 -6.57
C PHE A 73 0.55 3.97 -5.25
N ALA A 74 -0.43 4.02 -4.35
CA ALA A 74 -0.25 4.63 -3.03
C ALA A 74 0.78 3.91 -2.16
N TYR A 75 0.95 2.58 -2.33
CA TYR A 75 2.03 1.83 -1.67
C TYR A 75 3.23 1.57 -2.60
N LEU A 76 3.02 1.28 -3.90
CA LEU A 76 4.12 0.89 -4.79
C LEU A 76 5.13 2.02 -5.00
N VAL A 77 4.65 3.25 -5.17
CA VAL A 77 5.52 4.39 -5.48
C VAL A 77 6.48 4.71 -4.32
N PRO A 78 6.02 4.91 -3.07
CA PRO A 78 6.92 5.15 -1.95
C PRO A 78 7.77 3.90 -1.60
N LEU A 79 7.26 2.68 -1.82
CA LEU A 79 8.04 1.44 -1.69
C LEU A 79 9.24 1.45 -2.64
N LEU A 80 9.03 1.75 -3.93
CA LEU A 80 10.10 1.82 -4.91
C LEU A 80 11.10 2.93 -4.56
N GLN A 81 10.61 4.09 -4.13
CA GLN A 81 11.49 5.19 -3.70
C GLN A 81 12.43 4.76 -2.57
N LYS A 82 11.92 4.04 -1.57
CA LYS A 82 12.73 3.51 -0.46
C LYS A 82 13.83 2.58 -0.99
N LEU A 83 13.49 1.69 -1.92
CA LEU A 83 14.46 0.78 -2.55
C LEU A 83 15.45 1.50 -3.47
N PHE A 84 15.11 2.64 -4.05
CA PHE A 84 16.06 3.42 -4.86
C PHE A 84 17.20 4.01 -4.01
N ALA A 85 16.91 4.32 -2.74
CA ALA A 85 17.87 4.88 -1.80
C ALA A 85 18.78 3.81 -1.18
N ASP A 86 18.36 2.55 -1.18
CA ASP A 86 19.15 1.45 -0.65
C ASP A 86 20.15 0.94 -1.70
N VAL A 87 21.40 1.39 -1.58
CA VAL A 87 22.51 1.02 -2.47
C VAL A 87 23.20 -0.28 -1.99
N ALA A 88 22.80 -0.85 -0.84
CA ALA A 88 23.45 -2.02 -0.27
C ALA A 88 23.03 -3.32 -0.99
N ARG A 89 23.81 -3.71 -2.00
CA ARG A 89 23.58 -4.91 -2.85
C ARG A 89 23.81 -6.27 -2.14
N THR A 90 23.97 -6.30 -0.82
CA THR A 90 24.30 -7.52 -0.07
C THR A 90 23.12 -8.00 0.78
N LYS A 91 21.91 -8.00 0.21
CA LYS A 91 20.74 -8.59 0.87
C LYS A 91 20.72 -10.10 0.62
N LEU A 92 20.20 -10.87 1.58
CA LEU A 92 20.10 -12.34 1.51
C LEU A 92 18.66 -12.80 1.23
N ALA A 93 17.70 -11.89 1.30
CA ALA A 93 16.29 -12.07 0.97
C ALA A 93 15.72 -10.76 0.41
N PRO A 94 14.51 -10.78 -0.16
CA PRO A 94 13.88 -9.55 -0.65
C PRO A 94 13.61 -8.54 0.45
N SER A 95 13.86 -7.26 0.15
CA SER A 95 13.62 -6.15 1.06
C SER A 95 12.15 -5.75 1.13
N ALA A 96 11.38 -6.06 0.09
CA ALA A 96 9.96 -5.73 0.00
C ALA A 96 9.10 -6.94 -0.34
N PHE A 97 8.10 -7.23 0.48
CA PHE A 97 7.09 -8.24 0.21
C PHE A 97 5.74 -7.57 -0.07
N VAL A 98 5.08 -7.96 -1.16
CA VAL A 98 3.71 -7.56 -1.47
C VAL A 98 2.84 -8.82 -1.55
N LEU A 99 1.99 -9.00 -0.57
CA LEU A 99 1.10 -10.16 -0.46
C LEU A 99 -0.31 -9.79 -0.91
N VAL A 100 -0.84 -10.61 -1.82
CA VAL A 100 -2.14 -10.40 -2.49
C VAL A 100 -2.99 -11.68 -2.44
N PRO A 101 -4.34 -11.60 -2.50
CA PRO A 101 -5.22 -12.77 -2.36
C PRO A 101 -5.19 -13.73 -3.56
N THR A 102 -5.00 -13.23 -4.78
CA THR A 102 -5.18 -14.01 -6.00
C THR A 102 -3.94 -14.02 -6.88
N ARG A 103 -3.84 -15.04 -7.75
CA ARG A 103 -2.73 -15.14 -8.71
C ARG A 103 -2.82 -14.05 -9.77
N GLU A 104 -4.05 -13.69 -10.13
CA GLU A 104 -4.39 -12.67 -11.11
C GLU A 104 -3.97 -11.30 -10.60
N LEU A 105 -4.32 -10.94 -9.34
CA LEU A 105 -3.85 -9.69 -8.74
C LEU A 105 -2.32 -9.68 -8.60
N CYS A 106 -1.73 -10.84 -8.28
CA CYS A 106 -0.27 -10.98 -8.21
C CYS A 106 0.41 -10.66 -9.55
N GLN A 107 -0.17 -11.11 -10.67
CA GLN A 107 0.32 -10.79 -12.02
C GLN A 107 0.16 -9.31 -12.35
N GLN A 108 -0.98 -8.72 -11.99
CA GLN A 108 -1.24 -7.29 -12.20
C GLN A 108 -0.24 -6.41 -11.45
N VAL A 109 -0.07 -6.65 -10.14
CA VAL A 109 0.87 -5.90 -9.31
C VAL A 109 2.31 -6.10 -9.79
N TYR A 110 2.70 -7.32 -10.16
CA TYR A 110 4.02 -7.60 -10.71
C TYR A 110 4.28 -6.82 -12.02
N ALA A 111 3.31 -6.78 -12.93
CA ALA A 111 3.42 -6.02 -14.17
C ALA A 111 3.57 -4.52 -13.91
N GLU A 112 2.84 -3.97 -12.93
CA GLU A 112 2.99 -2.56 -12.53
C GLU A 112 4.36 -2.25 -11.95
N VAL A 113 4.88 -3.14 -11.08
CA VAL A 113 6.24 -3.02 -10.54
C VAL A 113 7.29 -3.01 -11.65
N LEU A 114 7.23 -3.97 -12.59
CA LEU A 114 8.16 -4.01 -13.72
C LEU A 114 8.07 -2.77 -14.59
N SER A 115 6.85 -2.32 -14.90
CA SER A 115 6.61 -1.10 -15.68
C SER A 115 7.24 0.12 -15.01
N LEU A 116 7.07 0.29 -13.70
CA LEU A 116 7.67 1.41 -12.97
C LEU A 116 9.19 1.32 -12.93
N ILE A 117 9.76 0.13 -12.68
CA ILE A 117 11.21 -0.12 -12.68
C ILE A 117 11.82 0.27 -14.04
N GLU A 118 11.22 -0.17 -15.14
CA GLU A 118 11.66 0.13 -16.50
C GLU A 118 11.60 1.63 -16.80
N LEU A 119 10.46 2.26 -16.50
CA LEU A 119 10.25 3.69 -16.74
C LEU A 119 11.17 4.59 -15.90
N CYS A 120 11.49 4.15 -14.67
CA CYS A 120 12.45 4.82 -13.79
C CYS A 120 13.91 4.56 -14.17
N ARG A 121 14.18 3.55 -15.01
CA ARG A 121 15.52 3.09 -15.42
C ARG A 121 16.42 2.74 -14.24
N VAL A 122 15.88 1.98 -13.29
CA VAL A 122 16.61 1.51 -12.10
C VAL A 122 16.92 0.02 -12.20
N GLN A 123 17.97 -0.42 -11.50
CA GLN A 123 18.37 -1.81 -11.44
C GLN A 123 17.76 -2.48 -10.20
N LEU A 124 16.44 -2.66 -10.22
CA LEU A 124 15.73 -3.46 -9.22
C LEU A 124 15.23 -4.75 -9.87
N LYS A 125 15.33 -5.85 -9.14
CA LYS A 125 14.79 -7.16 -9.53
C LYS A 125 13.51 -7.41 -8.73
N ALA A 126 12.40 -7.59 -9.42
CA ALA A 126 11.16 -8.09 -8.84
C ALA A 126 10.95 -9.55 -9.26
N VAL A 127 10.33 -10.35 -8.40
CA VAL A 127 9.82 -11.68 -8.78
C VAL A 127 8.38 -11.85 -8.32
N GLN A 128 7.65 -12.63 -9.10
CA GLN A 128 6.33 -13.11 -8.75
C GLN A 128 6.42 -14.60 -8.40
N LEU A 129 5.90 -15.00 -7.23
CA LEU A 129 5.82 -16.41 -6.84
C LEU A 129 4.37 -16.82 -6.55
N THR A 130 4.03 -18.09 -6.81
CA THR A 130 2.74 -18.67 -6.43
C THR A 130 2.93 -20.07 -5.86
N SER A 131 2.06 -20.49 -4.93
CA SER A 131 2.16 -21.81 -4.29
C SER A 131 2.07 -23.00 -5.29
N LYS A 132 1.53 -22.76 -6.49
CA LYS A 132 1.42 -23.75 -7.58
C LYS A 132 2.71 -23.96 -8.38
N MET A 133 3.71 -23.08 -8.27
CA MET A 133 4.98 -23.23 -8.99
C MET A 133 5.77 -24.44 -8.48
N PRO A 134 6.42 -25.23 -9.35
CA PRO A 134 7.28 -26.34 -8.94
C PRO A 134 8.53 -25.82 -8.21
N ASP A 135 9.12 -26.66 -7.37
CA ASP A 135 10.26 -26.29 -6.51
C ASP A 135 11.48 -25.83 -7.32
N SER A 136 11.69 -26.39 -8.52
CA SER A 136 12.75 -25.96 -9.44
C SER A 136 12.56 -24.52 -9.92
N GLU A 137 11.33 -24.11 -10.22
CA GLU A 137 11.02 -22.72 -10.60
C GLU A 137 11.19 -21.77 -9.42
N LEU A 138 10.77 -22.16 -8.21
CA LEU A 138 11.01 -21.37 -6.99
C LEU A 138 12.51 -21.17 -6.74
N ARG A 139 13.31 -22.24 -6.88
CA ARG A 139 14.78 -22.18 -6.77
C ARG A 139 15.39 -21.25 -7.81
N ASN A 140 14.93 -21.32 -9.05
CA ASN A 140 15.45 -20.46 -10.12
C ASN A 140 15.09 -18.98 -9.89
N ALA A 141 13.85 -18.69 -9.50
CA ALA A 141 13.39 -17.33 -9.25
C ALA A 141 14.18 -16.66 -8.10
N LEU A 142 14.47 -17.43 -7.05
CA LEU A 142 15.18 -16.99 -5.85
C LEU A 142 16.68 -17.35 -5.83
N ALA A 143 17.26 -17.81 -6.95
CA ALA A 143 18.69 -18.16 -7.04
C ALA A 143 19.62 -16.97 -6.75
N GLY A 144 19.13 -15.75 -6.93
CA GLY A 144 19.70 -14.53 -6.37
C GLY A 144 18.57 -13.71 -5.76
N PRO A 145 18.79 -13.12 -4.57
CA PRO A 145 17.74 -12.44 -3.82
C PRO A 145 17.22 -11.25 -4.65
N PRO A 146 15.94 -11.26 -5.05
CA PRO A 146 15.34 -10.11 -5.70
C PRO A 146 15.10 -9.01 -4.66
N ASP A 147 14.92 -7.77 -5.09
CA ASP A 147 14.60 -6.64 -4.20
C ASP A 147 13.14 -6.69 -3.75
N ILE A 148 12.25 -7.14 -4.64
CA ILE A 148 10.79 -7.18 -4.44
C ILE A 148 10.25 -8.57 -4.70
N LEU A 149 9.49 -9.11 -3.76
CA LEU A 149 8.72 -10.33 -3.89
C LEU A 149 7.22 -10.02 -3.88
N ILE A 150 6.52 -10.37 -4.96
CA ILE A 150 5.06 -10.30 -5.04
C ILE A 150 4.52 -11.72 -5.03
N SER A 151 3.59 -12.03 -4.13
CA SER A 151 3.12 -13.40 -3.97
C SER A 151 1.75 -13.51 -3.31
N THR A 152 1.14 -14.70 -3.39
CA THR A 152 0.07 -15.07 -2.45
C THR A 152 0.68 -15.56 -1.14
N PRO A 153 0.04 -15.34 0.02
CA PRO A 153 0.62 -15.72 1.32
C PRO A 153 1.05 -17.19 1.40
N ALA A 154 0.24 -18.11 0.87
CA ALA A 154 0.54 -19.55 0.89
C ALA A 154 1.86 -19.96 0.19
N CYS A 155 2.43 -19.10 -0.66
CA CYS A 155 3.72 -19.38 -1.29
C CYS A 155 4.90 -19.17 -0.31
N ILE A 156 4.74 -18.31 0.70
CA ILE A 156 5.83 -17.98 1.62
C ILE A 156 6.24 -19.21 2.46
N PRO A 157 5.32 -19.91 3.15
CA PRO A 157 5.66 -21.15 3.86
C PRO A 157 6.22 -22.23 2.93
N LYS A 158 5.73 -22.31 1.69
CA LYS A 158 6.28 -23.23 0.68
C LYS A 158 7.74 -22.91 0.37
N CYS A 159 8.07 -21.64 0.12
CA CYS A 159 9.44 -21.21 -0.15
C CYS A 159 10.38 -21.53 1.03
N MET A 160 9.88 -21.39 2.25
CA MET A 160 10.60 -21.77 3.47
C MET A 160 10.82 -23.28 3.56
N SER A 161 9.78 -24.08 3.30
CA SER A 161 9.87 -25.54 3.29
C SER A 161 10.84 -26.08 2.23
N VAL A 162 10.89 -25.46 1.05
CA VAL A 162 11.83 -25.83 -0.02
C VAL A 162 13.27 -25.38 0.29
N GLY A 163 13.43 -24.45 1.23
CA GLY A 163 14.72 -23.89 1.65
C GLY A 163 15.25 -22.78 0.73
N VAL A 164 14.40 -22.18 -0.10
CA VAL A 164 14.76 -21.06 -1.00
C VAL A 164 14.57 -19.69 -0.35
N LEU A 165 13.83 -19.63 0.75
CA LEU A 165 13.63 -18.43 1.55
C LEU A 165 13.83 -18.77 3.03
N GLN A 166 14.96 -18.38 3.61
CA GLN A 166 15.27 -18.68 5.01
C GLN A 166 14.71 -17.61 5.95
N SER A 167 14.14 -18.02 7.08
CA SER A 167 13.59 -17.10 8.10
C SER A 167 14.59 -16.06 8.58
N THR A 168 15.84 -16.46 8.83
CA THR A 168 16.93 -15.57 9.24
C THR A 168 17.25 -14.51 8.20
N PHE A 169 17.12 -14.83 6.91
CA PHE A 169 17.34 -13.88 5.83
C PHE A 169 16.18 -12.89 5.71
N ILE A 170 14.93 -13.35 5.87
CA ILE A 170 13.76 -12.46 5.94
C ILE A 170 13.96 -11.45 7.08
N SER A 171 14.24 -11.92 8.30
CA SER A 171 14.40 -11.03 9.46
C SER A 171 15.58 -10.05 9.34
N GLY A 172 16.60 -10.38 8.54
CA GLY A 172 17.74 -9.51 8.29
C GLY A 172 17.60 -8.56 7.11
N SER A 173 16.66 -8.81 6.18
CA SER A 173 16.56 -8.05 4.92
C SER A 173 15.20 -7.36 4.71
N LEU A 174 14.11 -7.85 5.30
CA LEU A 174 12.76 -7.33 5.05
C LEU A 174 12.55 -5.95 5.69
N GLU A 175 12.34 -4.94 4.85
CA GLU A 175 12.17 -3.54 5.27
C GLU A 175 10.74 -3.03 5.09
N ILE A 176 9.96 -3.67 4.22
CA ILE A 176 8.58 -3.30 3.97
C ILE A 176 7.72 -4.52 3.62
N LEU A 177 6.57 -4.63 4.28
CA LEU A 177 5.55 -5.64 4.01
C LEU A 177 4.24 -4.94 3.65
N VAL A 178 3.67 -5.31 2.51
CA VAL A 178 2.36 -4.84 2.06
C VAL A 178 1.38 -5.99 2.02
N LEU A 179 0.22 -5.80 2.64
CA LEU A 179 -0.95 -6.65 2.47
C LEU A 179 -1.98 -5.90 1.63
N ASP A 180 -2.13 -6.27 0.36
CA ASP A 180 -3.12 -5.68 -0.54
C ASP A 180 -4.38 -6.53 -0.62
N GLU A 181 -5.53 -5.87 -0.74
CA GLU A 181 -6.87 -6.46 -0.59
C GLU A 181 -6.99 -7.32 0.69
N ALA A 182 -6.61 -6.74 1.82
CA ALA A 182 -6.47 -7.45 3.10
C ALA A 182 -7.76 -8.10 3.63
N ASP A 183 -8.91 -7.53 3.31
CA ASP A 183 -10.22 -8.11 3.58
C ASP A 183 -10.46 -9.42 2.82
N LEU A 184 -9.89 -9.54 1.61
CA LEU A 184 -9.94 -10.77 0.85
C LEU A 184 -8.87 -11.77 1.30
N LEU A 185 -7.71 -11.34 1.80
CA LEU A 185 -6.66 -12.27 2.25
C LEU A 185 -7.19 -13.30 3.26
N LEU A 186 -7.96 -12.87 4.27
CA LEU A 186 -8.54 -13.80 5.25
C LEU A 186 -9.73 -14.55 4.69
N SER A 187 -10.55 -13.90 3.86
CA SER A 187 -11.67 -14.56 3.18
C SER A 187 -11.21 -15.74 2.31
N TYR A 188 -9.98 -15.70 1.80
CA TYR A 188 -9.34 -16.77 1.02
C TYR A 188 -8.62 -17.82 1.90
N GLY A 189 -8.66 -17.67 3.22
CA GLY A 189 -8.11 -18.64 4.18
C GLY A 189 -6.61 -18.50 4.45
N TYR A 190 -5.98 -17.38 4.09
CA TYR A 190 -4.53 -17.20 4.27
C TYR A 190 -4.11 -16.80 5.69
N GLU A 191 -5.03 -16.83 6.67
CA GLU A 191 -4.73 -16.41 8.05
C GLU A 191 -3.53 -17.16 8.64
N GLU A 192 -3.49 -18.48 8.50
CA GLU A 192 -2.42 -19.32 9.04
C GLU A 192 -1.08 -19.12 8.30
N ASP A 193 -1.12 -18.88 6.99
CA ASP A 193 0.09 -18.58 6.21
C ASP A 193 0.72 -17.24 6.64
N ILE A 194 -0.13 -16.23 6.90
CA ILE A 194 0.31 -14.92 7.37
C ILE A 194 0.82 -15.00 8.82
N LYS A 195 0.15 -15.76 9.69
CA LYS A 195 0.64 -16.05 11.05
C LYS A 195 1.99 -16.75 11.02
N ALA A 196 2.22 -17.68 10.09
CA ALA A 196 3.50 -18.35 9.95
C ALA A 196 4.65 -17.41 9.53
N LEU A 197 4.35 -16.36 8.75
CA LEU A 197 5.33 -15.33 8.40
C LEU A 197 5.62 -14.36 9.57
N THR A 198 4.62 -14.08 10.40
CA THR A 198 4.68 -13.02 11.44
C THR A 198 5.92 -13.09 12.35
N PRO A 199 6.34 -14.26 12.89
CA PRO A 199 7.55 -14.38 13.71
C PRO A 199 8.86 -13.99 13.01
N HIS A 200 8.85 -13.91 11.69
CA HIS A 200 10.03 -13.62 10.87
C HIS A 200 10.08 -12.15 10.40
N ILE A 201 9.00 -11.40 10.59
CA ILE A 201 8.95 -9.97 10.29
C ILE A 201 9.78 -9.22 11.35
N PRO A 202 10.83 -8.48 10.96
CA PRO A 202 11.63 -7.75 11.93
C PRO A 202 10.90 -6.51 12.44
N LYS A 203 11.20 -6.09 13.67
CA LYS A 203 10.54 -4.94 14.33
C LYS A 203 10.67 -3.60 13.60
N HIS A 204 11.66 -3.47 12.72
CA HIS A 204 11.88 -2.27 11.91
C HIS A 204 11.19 -2.34 10.54
N CYS A 205 10.53 -3.45 10.22
CA CYS A 205 9.78 -3.59 8.98
C CYS A 205 8.56 -2.68 9.03
N GLN A 206 8.44 -1.82 8.02
CA GLN A 206 7.28 -0.98 7.82
C GLN A 206 6.14 -1.83 7.23
N CYS A 207 4.97 -1.79 7.84
CA CYS A 207 3.83 -2.62 7.44
C CYS A 207 2.68 -1.77 6.91
N LEU A 208 2.23 -2.09 5.70
CA LEU A 208 1.13 -1.42 5.01
C LEU A 208 -0.02 -2.40 4.78
N LEU A 209 -1.24 -1.97 5.06
CA LEU A 209 -2.45 -2.75 4.85
C LEU A 209 -3.42 -1.95 4.00
N MET A 210 -3.74 -2.45 2.81
CA MET A 210 -4.66 -1.84 1.87
C MET A 210 -5.94 -2.68 1.82
N SER A 211 -7.10 -2.06 2.04
CA SER A 211 -8.38 -2.78 2.04
C SER A 211 -9.51 -1.91 1.47
N ALA A 212 -10.55 -2.55 0.95
CA ALA A 212 -11.78 -1.86 0.59
C ALA A 212 -12.70 -1.65 1.79
N THR A 213 -12.61 -2.50 2.82
CA THR A 213 -13.58 -2.56 3.92
C THR A 213 -12.92 -2.45 5.30
N SER A 214 -13.75 -2.33 6.34
CA SER A 214 -13.34 -2.30 7.75
C SER A 214 -13.82 -3.55 8.50
N SER A 215 -13.62 -4.72 7.91
CA SER A 215 -14.07 -5.99 8.50
C SER A 215 -13.28 -6.38 9.75
N ASP A 216 -13.84 -7.28 10.56
CA ASP A 216 -13.13 -7.88 11.69
C ASP A 216 -11.82 -8.55 11.25
N ASP A 217 -11.78 -9.07 10.03
CA ASP A 217 -10.60 -9.69 9.44
C ASP A 217 -9.48 -8.68 9.18
N VAL A 218 -9.81 -7.48 8.69
CA VAL A 218 -8.86 -6.37 8.61
C VAL A 218 -8.34 -6.00 9.99
N GLU A 219 -9.21 -6.02 11.02
CA GLU A 219 -8.78 -5.72 12.38
C GLU A 219 -7.91 -6.81 13.03
N LYS A 220 -8.12 -8.09 12.68
CA LYS A 220 -7.22 -9.18 13.06
C LYS A 220 -5.84 -8.97 12.44
N LEU A 221 -5.77 -8.70 11.13
CA LEU A 221 -4.50 -8.44 10.44
C LEU A 221 -3.77 -7.21 11.01
N LYS A 222 -4.52 -6.13 11.29
CA LYS A 222 -3.96 -4.93 11.89
C LYS A 222 -3.25 -5.24 13.20
N LYS A 223 -3.91 -5.99 14.09
CA LYS A 223 -3.34 -6.38 15.40
C LYS A 223 -2.20 -7.38 15.28
N LEU A 224 -2.21 -8.22 14.23
CA LEU A 224 -1.20 -9.25 14.03
C LEU A 224 0.13 -8.68 13.55
N ILE A 225 0.11 -7.68 12.67
CA ILE A 225 1.29 -7.25 11.90
C ILE A 225 1.71 -5.81 12.18
N LEU A 226 0.77 -4.87 12.37
CA LEU A 226 1.09 -3.45 12.37
C LEU A 226 1.42 -2.92 13.78
N HIS A 227 2.30 -1.92 13.82
CA HIS A 227 2.75 -1.27 15.04
C HIS A 227 2.38 0.21 15.03
N ASN A 228 1.36 0.58 15.82
CA ASN A 228 0.83 1.95 15.89
C ASN A 228 0.53 2.56 14.50
N PRO A 229 -0.31 1.90 13.68
CA PRO A 229 -0.54 2.34 12.31
C PRO A 229 -1.37 3.61 12.24
N PHE A 230 -1.09 4.42 11.23
CA PHE A 230 -1.97 5.47 10.80
C PHE A 230 -3.16 4.89 10.04
N ILE A 231 -4.40 5.25 10.42
CA ILE A 231 -5.61 4.72 9.80
C ILE A 231 -6.20 5.77 8.87
N LEU A 232 -6.04 5.55 7.57
CA LEU A 232 -6.60 6.38 6.52
C LEU A 232 -7.89 5.74 5.99
N THR A 233 -9.02 6.44 6.09
CA THR A 233 -10.31 5.98 5.57
C THR A 233 -10.88 7.02 4.63
N LEU A 234 -11.10 6.65 3.37
CA LEU A 234 -11.82 7.49 2.43
C LEU A 234 -13.31 7.13 2.44
N PRO A 235 -14.19 8.06 2.84
CA PRO A 235 -15.63 7.81 2.82
C PRO A 235 -16.12 7.64 1.38
N GLU A 236 -17.16 6.81 1.21
CA GLU A 236 -17.99 6.89 0.02
C GLU A 236 -18.82 8.18 0.08
N VAL A 237 -19.06 8.79 -1.08
CA VAL A 237 -19.98 9.92 -1.19
C VAL A 237 -21.39 9.40 -0.91
N GLY A 238 -21.83 9.44 0.35
CA GLY A 238 -23.19 9.05 0.75
C GLY A 238 -23.34 8.44 2.15
N ASP A 239 -22.29 7.87 2.75
CA ASP A 239 -22.40 7.14 4.03
C ASP A 239 -21.45 7.73 5.10
N VAL A 240 -21.81 8.92 5.62
CA VAL A 240 -21.26 9.37 6.91
C VAL A 240 -22.25 8.92 7.98
N LYS A 241 -21.98 7.78 8.61
CA LYS A 241 -22.59 7.44 9.89
C LYS A 241 -21.58 7.72 11.00
N ASP A 242 -22.05 8.48 12.00
CA ASP A 242 -21.29 8.87 13.18
C ASP A 242 -20.99 7.64 14.07
N ASP A 243 -19.91 6.92 13.75
CA ASP A 243 -19.38 5.91 14.67
C ASP A 243 -18.39 6.54 15.66
N ILE A 244 -18.49 6.13 16.93
CA ILE A 244 -17.69 6.67 18.05
C ILE A 244 -16.22 6.23 17.92
N ILE A 245 -15.33 7.21 17.73
CA ILE A 245 -13.89 7.00 17.44
C ILE A 245 -13.06 6.96 18.75
N PRO A 246 -12.18 5.95 18.95
CA PRO A 246 -11.23 5.92 20.05
C PRO A 246 -10.22 7.10 19.98
N LYS A 247 -9.88 7.70 21.12
CA LYS A 247 -9.04 8.92 21.24
C LYS A 247 -7.62 8.83 20.65
N ASN A 248 -7.18 7.64 20.23
CA ASN A 248 -5.87 7.39 19.63
C ASN A 248 -5.91 7.20 18.10
N VAL A 249 -7.06 7.43 17.45
CA VAL A 249 -7.20 7.34 15.99
C VAL A 249 -7.25 8.74 15.39
N GLN A 250 -6.29 9.06 14.52
CA GLN A 250 -6.41 10.22 13.64
C GLN A 250 -7.12 9.79 12.35
N GLN A 251 -8.38 10.19 12.19
CA GLN A 251 -9.11 10.02 10.92
C GLN A 251 -9.02 11.30 10.10
N PHE A 252 -8.69 11.14 8.83
CA PHE A 252 -8.76 12.20 7.83
C PHE A 252 -9.86 11.84 6.84
N TRP A 253 -10.87 12.69 6.75
CA TRP A 253 -11.95 12.57 5.77
C TRP A 253 -11.54 13.33 4.52
N VAL A 254 -11.41 12.65 3.38
CA VAL A 254 -11.28 13.33 2.09
C VAL A 254 -12.58 13.13 1.32
N ARG A 255 -13.34 14.22 1.13
CA ARG A 255 -14.60 14.22 0.41
C ARG A 255 -14.30 14.18 -1.10
N ILE A 256 -14.93 13.28 -1.85
CA ILE A 256 -14.80 13.24 -3.31
C ILE A 256 -15.97 14.02 -3.90
N MET A 257 -15.73 15.15 -4.55
CA MET A 257 -16.79 15.85 -5.29
C MET A 257 -16.80 15.35 -6.73
N VAL A 258 -17.82 14.55 -7.07
CA VAL A 258 -18.05 14.15 -8.48
C VAL A 258 -18.70 15.34 -9.17
N LEU A 259 -17.94 16.04 -10.02
CA LEU A 259 -18.49 16.99 -10.99
C LEU A 259 -19.35 16.19 -11.97
N LEU A 260 -20.67 16.23 -11.78
CA LEU A 260 -21.64 15.83 -12.79
C LEU A 260 -21.56 16.88 -13.91
N PHE A 261 -21.06 16.48 -15.08
CA PHE A 261 -21.16 17.24 -16.32
C PHE A 261 -22.56 17.07 -16.94
#